data_AF-A0A812PHF4-F1
#
_entry.id   AF-A0A812PHF4-F1
#
_cell.length_a   1.000
_cell.length_b   1.000
_cell.length_c   1.000
_cell.angle_alpha   90.00
_cell.angle_beta   90.00
_cell.angle_gamma   90.00
#
_symmetry.space_group_name_H-M   'P 1'
#
loop_
_entity.id
_entity.type
_entity.pdbx_description
1 polymer ?
#
loop_
_entity_poly.entity_id
_entity_poly.type
_entity_poly.pdbx_seq_one_letter_code
_entity_poly.pdbx_strand_id
1 'polypeptide(L)'
;MGIKIGQSGFVRLDSKFGTPCWRQGLVVQKADKGHWRIIVPVAQEASRSSAAAALLLGRRFIFVEVGADQFLRRCNKSSLEIDVDSKLLLEAAIEHLDKNADLVFATASEDVPPLAKQQEESVDGSSSEDGEDSDASSNLGELVRDMKKAWQSRGTGDESEPDRSEPMTVNPLKQPHRFKMLRRKRSGGKDKRQQEEAWSQAAAAAMGQGKDPLQALATLQLLKLTAKERHKGKKGSNRSLSSSSSTASSSSSEGNRRRRDPSLKGAARAIGNYRRLGKSMKAHPLRHIKRYIKNVEEDLGVDADQPYRLTDHGRKINWGKQKGLQRTYYMLGAILDLILKGKYERAGLQVVQCLRAVHQAAINQGSWDVAWLLTNLPDPLARRRFGGEEEGLETIAAYVKSVQELEKRTRDFRGLRDTPGDNNDEHDEEAKPPKGRGRGQGQK
;
A
#
# COMPACT_ATOMS: atom_id res chain seq x y z
N MET A 1 18.15 -28.02 16.94
CA MET A 1 19.58 -27.97 16.53
C MET A 1 19.82 -26.67 15.74
N GLY A 2 20.78 -25.85 16.15
CA GLY A 2 21.11 -24.60 15.43
C GLY A 2 21.71 -24.84 14.04
N ILE A 3 21.47 -23.92 13.11
CA ILE A 3 22.13 -23.86 11.80
C ILE A 3 23.51 -23.21 12.01
N LYS A 4 24.58 -23.80 11.45
CA LYS A 4 25.95 -23.26 11.54
C LYS A 4 26.38 -22.61 10.21
N ILE A 5 27.26 -21.62 10.27
CA ILE A 5 27.90 -21.04 9.07
C ILE A 5 28.73 -22.14 8.39
N GLY A 6 28.66 -22.21 7.06
CA GLY A 6 29.26 -23.28 6.26
C GLY A 6 28.42 -24.56 6.18
N GLN A 7 27.25 -24.61 6.83
CA GLN A 7 26.34 -25.75 6.67
C GLN A 7 25.63 -25.70 5.32
N SER A 8 25.59 -26.82 4.60
CA SER A 8 24.78 -26.98 3.40
C SER A 8 23.35 -27.43 3.73
N GLY A 9 22.40 -27.01 2.92
CA GLY A 9 21.00 -27.43 2.99
C GLY A 9 20.25 -27.02 1.74
N PHE A 10 18.93 -27.13 1.76
CA PHE A 10 18.06 -26.92 0.61
C PHE A 10 17.07 -25.79 0.86
N VAL A 11 16.91 -24.93 -0.15
CA VAL A 11 15.99 -23.78 -0.14
C VAL A 11 15.11 -23.84 -1.37
N ARG A 12 13.84 -23.49 -1.20
CA ARG A 12 12.88 -23.33 -2.31
C ARG A 12 12.91 -21.88 -2.82
N LEU A 13 13.25 -21.72 -4.10
CA LEU A 13 13.18 -20.43 -4.79
C LEU A 13 11.87 -20.30 -5.58
N ASP A 14 11.50 -19.05 -5.89
CA ASP A 14 10.40 -18.73 -6.79
C ASP A 14 10.65 -19.33 -8.19
N SER A 15 9.57 -19.70 -8.86
CA SER A 15 9.51 -20.19 -10.25
C SER A 15 10.32 -19.35 -11.24
N LYS A 16 10.50 -18.04 -10.97
CA LYS A 16 11.30 -17.11 -11.80
C LYS A 16 12.78 -17.48 -11.91
N PHE A 17 13.30 -18.27 -10.98
CA PHE A 17 14.70 -18.67 -11.02
C PHE A 17 14.94 -19.90 -11.91
N GLY A 18 13.89 -20.50 -12.47
CA GLY A 18 13.95 -21.68 -13.34
C GLY A 18 13.78 -23.01 -12.58
N THR A 19 13.55 -24.09 -13.31
CA THR A 19 13.41 -25.45 -12.79
C THR A 19 14.78 -26.14 -12.66
N PRO A 20 15.08 -26.84 -11.54
CA PRO A 20 14.23 -27.09 -10.38
C PRO A 20 14.14 -25.89 -9.40
N CYS A 21 13.00 -25.80 -8.69
CA CYS A 21 12.74 -24.76 -7.68
C CYS A 21 13.54 -24.98 -6.39
N TRP A 22 13.86 -26.23 -6.05
CA TRP A 22 14.69 -26.57 -4.89
C TRP A 22 16.15 -26.50 -5.27
N ARG A 23 16.96 -25.87 -4.41
CA ARG A 23 18.39 -25.73 -4.66
C ARG A 23 19.17 -25.95 -3.39
N GLN A 24 20.30 -26.61 -3.53
CA GLN A 24 21.26 -26.72 -2.47
C GLN A 24 21.93 -25.36 -2.29
N GLY A 25 22.01 -24.89 -1.06
CA GLY A 25 22.56 -23.61 -0.66
C GLY A 25 23.55 -23.78 0.48
N LEU A 26 24.54 -22.90 0.55
CA LEU A 26 25.51 -22.85 1.65
C LEU A 26 25.23 -21.64 2.53
N VAL A 27 25.15 -21.84 3.85
CA VAL A 27 24.91 -20.77 4.82
C VAL A 27 26.17 -19.92 4.98
N VAL A 28 26.09 -18.64 4.62
CA VAL A 28 27.25 -17.72 4.62
C VAL A 28 27.25 -16.85 5.88
N GLN A 29 26.11 -16.24 6.21
CA GLN A 29 26.04 -15.29 7.32
C GLN A 29 24.67 -15.37 8.01
N LYS A 30 24.66 -15.19 9.33
CA LYS A 30 23.43 -15.02 10.10
C LYS A 30 22.93 -13.59 9.93
N ALA A 31 21.71 -13.42 9.43
CA ALA A 31 21.05 -12.11 9.37
C ALA A 31 20.29 -11.83 10.66
N ASP A 32 19.85 -10.58 10.81
CA ASP A 32 19.02 -10.19 11.95
C ASP A 32 17.67 -10.94 11.92
N LYS A 33 17.05 -11.06 13.09
CA LYS A 33 15.68 -11.60 13.25
C LYS A 33 15.50 -13.09 12.89
N GLY A 34 16.58 -13.88 12.88
CA GLY A 34 16.49 -15.32 12.64
C GLY A 34 16.43 -15.70 11.16
N HIS A 35 16.76 -14.76 10.27
CA HIS A 35 17.03 -15.04 8.87
C HIS A 35 18.48 -15.45 8.66
N TRP A 36 18.72 -16.18 7.57
CA TRP A 36 20.03 -16.66 7.16
C TRP A 36 20.29 -16.22 5.72
N ARG A 37 21.50 -15.73 5.47
CA ARG A 37 21.99 -15.43 4.12
C ARG A 37 22.66 -16.66 3.56
N ILE A 38 22.12 -17.16 2.46
CA ILE A 38 22.50 -18.41 1.83
C ILE A 38 22.91 -18.11 0.40
N ILE A 39 24.04 -18.67 -0.05
CA ILE A 39 24.48 -18.60 -1.44
C ILE A 39 23.97 -19.83 -2.20
N VAL A 40 23.35 -19.61 -3.36
CA VAL A 40 22.62 -20.66 -4.11
C VAL A 40 22.99 -20.58 -5.61
N PRO A 41 23.20 -21.73 -6.31
CA PRO A 41 23.53 -21.73 -7.73
C PRO A 41 22.34 -21.29 -8.59
N VAL A 42 22.64 -20.65 -9.73
CA VAL A 42 21.65 -20.18 -10.71
C VAL A 42 21.84 -20.84 -12.07
N ALA A 43 20.76 -21.43 -12.60
CA ALA A 43 20.73 -21.91 -13.97
C ALA A 43 20.96 -20.75 -14.96
N GLN A 44 21.75 -21.01 -16.00
CA GLN A 44 22.36 -20.01 -16.89
C GLN A 44 21.34 -19.02 -17.52
N GLU A 45 20.08 -19.44 -17.69
CA GLU A 45 19.00 -18.67 -18.32
C GLU A 45 18.30 -17.66 -17.41
N ALA A 46 18.46 -17.72 -16.09
CA ALA A 46 17.74 -16.84 -15.14
C ALA A 46 18.39 -15.45 -14.95
N SER A 47 19.07 -14.94 -15.99
CA SER A 47 20.04 -13.83 -15.90
C SER A 47 19.44 -12.45 -15.56
N ARG A 48 18.11 -12.34 -15.44
CA ARG A 48 17.39 -11.05 -15.27
C ARG A 48 17.08 -10.66 -13.83
N SER A 49 17.46 -11.45 -12.83
CA SER A 49 17.24 -11.04 -11.43
C SER A 49 18.18 -9.89 -11.05
N SER A 50 17.63 -8.85 -10.43
CA SER A 50 18.38 -7.71 -9.86
C SER A 50 19.13 -8.06 -8.57
N ALA A 51 19.06 -9.32 -8.13
CA ALA A 51 19.73 -9.78 -6.92
C ALA A 51 21.25 -9.82 -7.08
N ALA A 52 21.93 -9.58 -5.97
CA ALA A 52 23.37 -9.75 -5.82
C ALA A 52 23.82 -11.13 -6.32
N ALA A 53 24.78 -11.15 -7.24
CA ALA A 53 25.31 -12.38 -7.82
C ALA A 53 26.83 -12.41 -7.78
N ALA A 54 27.39 -13.55 -7.38
CA ALA A 54 28.82 -13.84 -7.44
C ALA A 54 29.10 -14.79 -8.62
N LEU A 55 30.21 -14.58 -9.32
CA LEU A 55 30.69 -15.46 -10.38
C LEU A 55 31.89 -16.24 -9.84
N LEU A 56 31.77 -17.57 -9.77
CA LEU A 56 32.83 -18.47 -9.31
C LEU A 56 32.97 -19.60 -10.32
N LEU A 57 34.18 -19.79 -10.87
CA LEU A 57 34.48 -20.81 -11.88
C LEU A 57 33.53 -20.78 -13.09
N GLY A 58 33.14 -19.58 -13.54
CA GLY A 58 32.21 -19.40 -14.66
C GLY A 58 30.74 -19.72 -14.33
N ARG A 59 30.42 -20.11 -13.09
CA ARG A 59 29.05 -20.33 -12.62
C ARG A 59 28.55 -19.14 -11.82
N ARG A 60 27.28 -18.82 -11.99
CA ARG A 60 26.62 -17.71 -11.29
C ARG A 60 25.90 -18.22 -10.05
N PHE A 61 26.19 -17.58 -8.92
CA PHE A 61 25.54 -17.81 -7.64
C PHE A 61 24.81 -16.55 -7.21
N ILE A 62 23.70 -16.68 -6.52
CA ILE A 62 22.95 -15.54 -5.95
C ILE A 62 22.87 -15.67 -4.44
N PHE A 63 22.79 -14.52 -3.77
CA PHE A 63 22.52 -14.46 -2.35
C PHE A 63 21.02 -14.40 -2.08
N VAL A 64 20.55 -15.32 -1.23
CA VAL A 64 19.14 -15.47 -0.86
C VAL A 64 19.01 -15.31 0.64
N GLU A 65 18.06 -14.50 1.08
CA GLU A 65 17.69 -14.38 2.49
C GLU A 65 16.52 -15.32 2.79
N VAL A 66 16.71 -16.19 3.78
CA VAL A 66 15.84 -17.34 4.04
C VAL A 66 15.50 -17.40 5.53
N GLY A 67 14.23 -17.64 5.87
CA GLY A 67 13.83 -17.90 7.25
C GLY A 67 14.29 -19.28 7.73
N ALA A 68 14.46 -19.48 9.04
CA ALA A 68 14.87 -20.78 9.60
C ALA A 68 13.95 -21.94 9.17
N ASP A 69 12.65 -21.68 8.99
CA ASP A 69 11.65 -22.70 8.61
C ASP A 69 11.71 -23.08 7.12
N GLN A 70 12.33 -22.25 6.28
CA GLN A 70 12.44 -22.47 4.84
C GLN A 70 13.71 -23.24 4.45
N PHE A 71 14.63 -23.45 5.40
CA PHE A 71 15.90 -24.15 5.19
C PHE A 71 15.78 -25.62 5.62
N LEU A 72 15.83 -26.54 4.66
CA LEU A 72 15.74 -27.99 4.91
C LEU A 72 17.12 -28.64 4.84
N ARG A 73 17.47 -29.47 5.84
CA ARG A 73 18.75 -30.22 5.82
C ARG A 73 18.78 -31.35 4.79
N ARG A 74 17.61 -31.93 4.50
CA ARG A 74 17.43 -33.01 3.53
C ARG A 74 16.22 -32.68 2.66
N CYS A 75 16.32 -32.92 1.36
CA CYS A 75 15.24 -32.72 0.42
C CYS A 75 15.12 -33.95 -0.49
N ASN A 76 13.92 -34.53 -0.58
CA ASN A 76 13.66 -35.69 -1.43
C ASN A 76 13.11 -35.29 -2.81
N LYS A 77 13.12 -33.99 -3.15
CA LYS A 77 12.60 -33.45 -4.40
C LYS A 77 13.75 -33.15 -5.35
N SER A 78 13.47 -33.09 -6.66
CA SER A 78 14.45 -32.67 -7.67
C SER A 78 15.07 -31.33 -7.26
N SER A 79 16.39 -31.31 -7.04
CA SER A 79 17.13 -30.13 -6.62
C SER A 79 18.37 -29.89 -7.46
N LEU A 80 18.74 -28.62 -7.61
CA LEU A 80 20.02 -28.22 -8.21
C LEU A 80 21.10 -28.23 -7.13
N GLU A 81 22.07 -29.12 -7.24
CA GLU A 81 23.16 -29.30 -6.26
C GLU A 81 24.32 -28.32 -6.48
N ILE A 82 25.07 -28.05 -5.41
CA ILE A 82 26.30 -27.25 -5.47
C ILE A 82 27.44 -28.18 -5.87
N ASP A 83 28.00 -27.92 -7.05
CA ASP A 83 29.11 -28.68 -7.65
C ASP A 83 30.49 -28.02 -7.43
N VAL A 84 30.57 -27.07 -6.48
CA VAL A 84 31.80 -26.35 -6.15
C VAL A 84 32.17 -26.67 -4.70
N ASP A 85 33.47 -26.74 -4.40
CA ASP A 85 33.92 -26.97 -3.03
C ASP A 85 33.36 -25.90 -2.07
N SER A 86 32.72 -26.39 -1.01
CA SER A 86 32.05 -25.59 0.01
C SER A 86 32.96 -24.54 0.65
N LYS A 87 34.26 -24.84 0.83
CA LYS A 87 35.23 -23.90 1.43
C LYS A 87 35.51 -22.73 0.51
N LEU A 88 35.82 -23.01 -0.76
CA LEU A 88 36.06 -21.99 -1.77
C LEU A 88 34.83 -21.10 -1.99
N LEU A 89 33.64 -21.71 -1.99
CA LEU A 89 32.39 -20.97 -2.13
C LEU A 89 32.12 -20.05 -0.91
N LEU A 90 32.44 -20.52 0.31
CA LEU A 90 32.30 -19.72 1.52
C LEU A 90 33.23 -18.51 1.51
N GLU A 91 34.50 -18.70 1.18
CA GLU A 91 35.50 -17.62 1.12
C GLU A 91 35.11 -16.56 0.08
N ALA A 92 34.76 -16.99 -1.14
CA ALA A 92 34.30 -16.09 -2.19
C ALA A 92 33.00 -15.35 -1.80
N ALA A 93 32.10 -16.01 -1.06
CA ALA A 93 30.86 -15.40 -0.61
C ALA A 93 31.09 -14.34 0.48
N ILE A 94 31.99 -14.60 1.43
CA ILE A 94 32.36 -13.64 2.48
C ILE A 94 33.04 -12.42 1.86
N GLU A 95 34.01 -12.63 0.96
CA GLU A 95 34.70 -11.54 0.27
C GLU A 95 33.72 -10.65 -0.52
N HIS A 96 32.72 -11.26 -1.18
CA HIS A 96 31.72 -10.51 -1.92
C HIS A 96 30.74 -9.73 -1.02
N LEU A 97 30.43 -10.25 0.18
CA LEU A 97 29.62 -9.56 1.19
C LEU A 97 30.37 -8.36 1.78
N ASP A 98 31.66 -8.52 2.07
CA ASP A 98 32.48 -7.46 2.66
C ASP A 98 32.72 -6.30 1.67
N LYS A 99 32.88 -6.61 0.39
CA LYS A 99 33.05 -5.59 -0.67
C LYS A 99 31.80 -4.76 -0.96
N ASN A 100 30.61 -5.30 -0.68
CA ASN A 100 29.36 -4.67 -1.07
C ASN A 100 28.40 -4.60 0.12
N ALA A 101 28.41 -3.48 0.86
CA ALA A 101 27.51 -3.27 1.99
C ALA A 101 26.02 -3.20 1.59
N ASP A 102 25.74 -2.77 0.35
CA ASP A 102 24.38 -2.51 -0.16
C ASP A 102 23.89 -3.60 -1.15
N LEU A 103 24.08 -4.88 -0.81
CA LEU A 103 23.60 -5.99 -1.63
C LEU A 103 22.08 -6.16 -1.51
N VAL A 104 21.40 -6.24 -2.65
CA VAL A 104 19.98 -6.62 -2.72
C VAL A 104 19.89 -8.15 -2.74
N PHE A 105 19.34 -8.72 -1.66
CA PHE A 105 19.14 -10.16 -1.52
C PHE A 105 17.83 -10.59 -2.21
N ALA A 106 17.83 -11.78 -2.82
CA ALA A 106 16.58 -12.41 -3.23
C ALA A 106 15.87 -12.99 -2.00
N THR A 107 14.56 -12.83 -1.88
CA THR A 107 13.77 -13.49 -0.85
C THR A 107 13.35 -14.88 -1.31
N ALA A 108 13.53 -15.90 -0.47
CA ALA A 108 12.98 -17.23 -0.73
C ALA A 108 11.44 -17.18 -0.77
N SER A 109 10.82 -18.07 -1.55
CA SER A 109 9.36 -18.10 -1.70
C SER A 109 8.68 -18.35 -0.36
N GLU A 110 7.66 -17.56 0.00
CA GLU A 110 6.95 -17.67 1.29
C GLU A 110 6.12 -18.96 1.42
N ASP A 111 5.87 -19.69 0.31
CA ASP A 111 4.99 -20.87 0.28
C ASP A 111 5.71 -22.20 0.54
N VAL A 112 6.30 -22.39 1.72
CA VAL A 112 6.67 -23.74 2.19
C VAL A 112 5.69 -24.18 3.27
N PRO A 113 4.74 -25.10 2.96
CA PRO A 113 3.88 -25.65 4.01
C PRO A 113 4.78 -26.37 5.04
N PRO A 114 4.55 -26.16 6.35
CA PRO A 114 5.35 -26.83 7.38
C PRO A 114 5.23 -28.34 7.20
N LEU A 115 6.37 -29.02 7.04
CA LEU A 115 6.42 -30.49 7.00
C LEU A 115 5.84 -31.00 8.32
N ALA A 116 4.73 -31.75 8.23
CA ALA A 116 4.14 -32.44 9.35
C ALA A 116 5.21 -33.33 10.01
N LYS A 117 5.48 -33.08 11.29
CA LYS A 117 6.42 -33.83 12.10
C LYS A 117 6.05 -35.32 12.08
N GLN A 118 6.84 -36.14 11.40
CA GLN A 118 6.93 -37.55 11.74
C GLN A 118 7.63 -37.64 13.10
N GLN A 119 6.92 -38.25 14.07
CA GLN A 119 7.46 -38.60 15.38
C GLN A 119 8.54 -39.67 15.17
N GLU A 120 9.78 -39.36 15.53
CA GLU A 120 10.77 -40.36 15.92
C GLU A 120 11.13 -40.13 17.37
N GLU A 121 11.19 -41.24 18.10
CA GLU A 121 11.34 -41.36 19.54
C GLU A 121 12.72 -40.93 20.06
N SER A 122 12.70 -40.61 21.35
CA SER A 122 13.76 -40.12 22.24
C SER A 122 14.93 -41.06 22.50
N VAL A 123 16.13 -40.50 22.71
CA VAL A 123 17.09 -40.96 23.75
C VAL A 123 17.82 -39.74 24.35
N ASP A 124 17.96 -39.78 25.67
CA ASP A 124 18.50 -38.80 26.64
C ASP A 124 19.98 -38.40 26.47
N GLY A 125 20.35 -37.27 27.09
CA GLY A 125 21.74 -36.99 27.48
C GLY A 125 22.12 -35.55 27.87
N SER A 126 21.79 -35.16 29.11
CA SER A 126 22.66 -34.51 30.13
C SER A 126 23.46 -33.20 29.90
N SER A 127 23.34 -32.29 30.90
CA SER A 127 24.38 -31.39 31.52
C SER A 127 24.93 -30.18 30.71
N SER A 128 25.25 -28.99 31.25
CA SER A 128 25.09 -28.28 32.55
C SER A 128 25.53 -26.80 32.37
N GLU A 129 25.18 -25.96 33.37
CA GLU A 129 25.91 -24.81 33.98
C GLU A 129 26.15 -23.45 33.28
N ASP A 130 25.48 -22.44 33.88
CA ASP A 130 25.97 -21.22 34.57
C ASP A 130 26.70 -20.06 33.87
N GLY A 131 26.28 -18.84 34.25
CA GLY A 131 26.97 -17.56 34.01
C GLY A 131 26.10 -16.31 34.22
N GLU A 132 26.14 -15.75 35.43
CA GLU A 132 25.74 -14.41 35.87
C GLU A 132 26.46 -13.31 35.01
N ASP A 133 26.04 -12.05 34.82
CA ASP A 133 25.60 -11.07 35.79
C ASP A 133 25.25 -9.71 35.09
N SER A 134 24.64 -8.79 35.86
CA SER A 134 24.51 -7.32 35.67
C SER A 134 23.40 -6.73 34.77
N ASP A 135 22.37 -6.15 35.43
CA ASP A 135 21.44 -5.21 34.80
C ASP A 135 20.94 -4.14 35.80
N ALA A 136 21.31 -2.88 35.56
CA ALA A 136 20.78 -1.70 36.25
C ALA A 136 20.75 -0.49 35.30
N SER A 137 19.97 -0.55 34.20
CA SER A 137 19.44 0.65 33.50
C SER A 137 18.40 0.38 32.39
N SER A 138 17.70 -0.76 32.37
CA SER A 138 16.99 -1.25 31.16
C SER A 138 15.54 -0.77 30.93
N ASN A 139 14.91 -0.02 31.84
CA ASN A 139 13.45 0.24 31.74
C ASN A 139 12.97 1.17 30.60
N LEU A 140 13.84 1.95 29.95
CA LEU A 140 13.45 2.79 28.80
C LEU A 140 13.68 2.09 27.45
N GLY A 141 14.68 1.21 27.38
CA GLY A 141 15.06 0.49 26.16
C GLY A 141 14.05 -0.62 25.80
N GLU A 142 13.48 -1.29 26.81
CA GLU A 142 12.45 -2.31 26.60
C GLU A 142 11.13 -1.70 26.11
N LEU A 143 10.72 -0.54 26.66
CA LEU A 143 9.51 0.16 26.22
C LEU A 143 9.57 0.57 24.73
N VAL A 144 10.74 1.02 24.27
CA VAL A 144 10.97 1.40 22.86
C VAL A 144 11.06 0.16 21.96
N ARG A 145 11.64 -0.95 22.44
CA ARG A 145 11.65 -2.23 21.73
C ARG A 145 10.23 -2.81 21.58
N ASP A 146 9.41 -2.74 22.61
CA ASP A 146 8.03 -3.25 22.59
C ASP A 146 7.10 -2.39 21.71
N MET A 147 7.28 -1.06 21.70
CA MET A 147 6.57 -0.19 20.76
C MET A 147 6.96 -0.47 19.30
N LYS A 148 8.25 -0.79 19.03
CA LYS A 148 8.73 -1.15 17.69
C LYS A 148 8.23 -2.53 17.26
N LYS A 149 8.12 -3.50 18.18
CA LYS A 149 7.57 -4.84 17.94
C LYS A 149 6.06 -4.80 17.65
N ALA A 150 5.31 -3.94 18.35
CA ALA A 150 3.87 -3.73 18.13
C ALA A 150 3.55 -3.04 16.78
N TRP A 151 4.51 -2.30 16.22
CA TRP A 151 4.38 -1.69 14.89
C TRP A 151 4.72 -2.66 13.75
N GLN A 152 5.70 -3.56 13.94
CA GLN A 152 6.15 -4.49 12.90
C GLN A 152 5.33 -5.77 12.79
N SER A 153 4.60 -6.19 13.83
CA SER A 153 3.79 -7.42 13.81
C SER A 153 2.42 -7.30 13.13
N ARG A 154 2.12 -6.18 12.46
CA ARG A 154 0.78 -5.90 11.89
C ARG A 154 0.66 -6.07 10.38
N GLY A 155 1.51 -6.87 9.76
CA GLY A 155 1.54 -6.98 8.30
C GLY A 155 2.06 -8.30 7.74
N THR A 156 1.40 -9.42 8.02
CA THR A 156 1.35 -10.56 7.08
C THR A 156 -0.03 -11.18 7.19
N GLY A 157 -0.79 -11.08 6.09
CA GLY A 157 -2.11 -11.65 5.94
C GLY A 157 -1.99 -12.85 5.03
N ASP A 158 -2.17 -14.02 5.62
CA ASP A 158 -2.64 -15.28 5.04
C ASP A 158 -3.60 -15.05 3.85
N GLU A 159 -3.13 -15.33 2.63
CA GLU A 159 -3.96 -15.46 1.42
C GLU A 159 -4.20 -16.95 1.19
N SER A 160 -5.37 -17.42 1.60
CA SER A 160 -5.88 -18.76 1.28
C SER A 160 -6.69 -18.71 -0.02
N GLU A 161 -6.29 -19.50 -1.02
CA GLU A 161 -7.14 -19.81 -2.19
C GLU A 161 -8.28 -20.79 -1.83
N PRO A 162 -9.43 -20.75 -2.52
CA PRO A 162 -10.58 -21.57 -2.18
C PRO A 162 -10.55 -22.92 -2.92
N ASP A 163 -10.66 -23.99 -2.14
CA ASP A 163 -10.89 -25.35 -2.62
C ASP A 163 -12.35 -25.52 -3.08
N ARG A 164 -12.52 -26.22 -4.20
CA ARG A 164 -13.80 -26.47 -4.88
C ARG A 164 -14.42 -27.75 -4.33
N SER A 165 -15.50 -27.60 -3.57
CA SER A 165 -16.75 -28.39 -3.69
C SER A 165 -17.52 -28.28 -2.37
N GLU A 166 -18.63 -27.53 -2.36
CA GLU A 166 -19.91 -27.81 -1.66
C GLU A 166 -20.87 -26.61 -1.86
N PRO A 167 -22.18 -26.82 -2.11
CA PRO A 167 -23.13 -25.74 -2.33
C PRO A 167 -23.59 -25.14 -0.99
N MET A 168 -22.79 -24.23 -0.43
CA MET A 168 -23.23 -23.41 0.71
C MET A 168 -24.07 -22.22 0.23
N THR A 169 -25.29 -22.15 0.75
CA THR A 169 -26.24 -21.04 0.65
C THR A 169 -25.57 -19.67 0.83
N VAL A 170 -25.56 -18.87 -0.23
CA VAL A 170 -24.92 -17.55 -0.30
C VAL A 170 -25.69 -16.56 0.56
N ASN A 171 -25.07 -16.09 1.65
CA ASN A 171 -25.55 -14.94 2.41
C ASN A 171 -25.24 -13.64 1.65
N PRO A 172 -26.23 -12.84 1.20
CA PRO A 172 -26.05 -11.76 0.22
C PRO A 172 -25.45 -10.43 0.75
N LEU A 173 -24.68 -10.42 1.85
CA LEU A 173 -24.33 -9.15 2.53
C LEU A 173 -22.83 -8.90 2.80
N LYS A 174 -21.92 -9.49 2.04
CA LYS A 174 -20.48 -9.14 2.11
C LYS A 174 -20.00 -8.58 0.79
N GLN A 175 -20.36 -7.32 0.52
CA GLN A 175 -19.80 -6.60 -0.63
C GLN A 175 -18.27 -6.45 -0.47
N PRO A 176 -17.50 -6.70 -1.53
CA PRO A 176 -16.05 -6.52 -1.52
C PRO A 176 -15.72 -5.02 -1.36
N HIS A 177 -15.07 -4.65 -0.26
CA HIS A 177 -14.63 -3.27 -0.08
C HIS A 177 -13.56 -2.91 -1.11
N ARG A 178 -13.89 -1.95 -1.99
CA ARG A 178 -13.06 -1.48 -3.10
C ARG A 178 -11.65 -1.01 -2.70
N PHE A 179 -11.52 -0.38 -1.54
CA PHE A 179 -10.24 0.09 -1.03
C PHE A 179 -9.69 -0.84 0.04
N LYS A 180 -8.61 -1.57 -0.28
CA LYS A 180 -7.96 -2.54 0.64
C LYS A 180 -7.62 -1.90 2.00
N MET A 181 -7.17 -0.65 2.01
CA MET A 181 -6.80 0.08 3.24
C MET A 181 -7.99 0.35 4.18
N LEU A 182 -9.21 0.41 3.64
CA LEU A 182 -10.41 0.69 4.43
C LEU A 182 -11.05 -0.56 5.00
N ARG A 183 -10.58 -1.76 4.61
CA ARG A 183 -11.08 -3.01 5.14
C ARG A 183 -10.85 -3.00 6.64
N ARG A 184 -11.94 -2.93 7.40
CA ARG A 184 -11.88 -3.03 8.86
C ARG A 184 -11.44 -4.47 9.13
N LYS A 185 -10.16 -4.68 9.45
CA LYS A 185 -9.66 -5.97 9.93
C LYS A 185 -10.58 -6.33 11.09
N ARG A 186 -11.46 -7.31 10.88
CA ARG A 186 -12.37 -7.82 11.92
C ARG A 186 -11.49 -8.60 12.89
N SER A 187 -10.70 -7.88 13.69
CA SER A 187 -9.95 -8.46 14.78
C SER A 187 -10.96 -9.02 15.78
N GLY A 188 -10.97 -10.34 15.97
CA GLY A 188 -11.59 -11.00 17.13
C GLY A 188 -13.09 -11.24 17.09
N GLY A 189 -13.70 -11.39 15.91
CA GLY A 189 -15.09 -11.85 15.81
C GLY A 189 -15.25 -13.38 15.88
N LYS A 190 -14.26 -14.12 15.35
CA LYS A 190 -14.26 -15.59 15.35
C LYS A 190 -13.97 -16.15 16.74
N ASP A 191 -13.06 -15.54 17.51
CA ASP A 191 -12.72 -15.99 18.87
C ASP A 191 -13.91 -15.96 19.83
N LYS A 192 -14.85 -15.03 19.66
CA LYS A 192 -16.05 -14.99 20.51
C LYS A 192 -17.03 -16.10 20.21
N ARG A 193 -17.22 -16.43 18.93
CA ARG A 193 -18.15 -17.49 18.52
C ARG A 193 -17.55 -18.88 18.77
N GLN A 194 -16.25 -19.03 18.51
CA GLN A 194 -15.49 -20.23 18.87
C GLN A 194 -15.33 -20.39 20.39
N GLN A 195 -15.21 -19.30 21.16
CA GLN A 195 -15.32 -19.38 22.62
C GLN A 195 -16.73 -19.78 23.05
N GLU A 196 -17.79 -19.15 22.54
CA GLU A 196 -19.15 -19.55 22.92
C GLU A 196 -19.46 -21.01 22.55
N GLU A 197 -19.01 -21.49 21.38
CA GLU A 197 -19.11 -22.88 20.96
C GLU A 197 -18.27 -23.82 21.85
N ALA A 198 -17.01 -23.48 22.13
CA ALA A 198 -16.16 -24.26 23.04
C ALA A 198 -16.72 -24.30 24.48
N TRP A 199 -17.34 -23.21 24.94
CA TRP A 199 -17.96 -23.14 26.26
C TRP A 199 -19.25 -23.94 26.31
N SER A 200 -20.04 -23.95 25.23
CA SER A 200 -21.23 -24.79 25.11
C SER A 200 -20.87 -26.28 25.06
N GLN A 201 -19.78 -26.64 24.37
CA GLN A 201 -19.27 -28.01 24.31
C GLN A 201 -18.69 -28.47 25.66
N ALA A 202 -17.94 -27.61 26.35
CA ALA A 202 -17.44 -27.91 27.69
C ALA A 202 -18.57 -28.10 28.72
N ALA A 203 -19.64 -27.29 28.63
CA ALA A 203 -20.82 -27.44 29.48
C ALA A 203 -21.59 -28.74 29.17
N ALA A 204 -21.72 -29.12 27.90
CA ALA A 204 -22.35 -30.38 27.50
C ALA A 204 -21.52 -31.61 27.92
N ALA A 205 -20.20 -31.56 27.76
CA ALA A 205 -19.29 -32.63 28.17
C ALA A 205 -19.30 -32.87 29.69
N ALA A 206 -19.44 -31.81 30.49
CA ALA A 206 -19.56 -31.90 31.94
C ALA A 206 -20.87 -32.59 32.39
N MET A 207 -21.95 -32.50 31.60
CA MET A 207 -23.21 -33.20 31.89
C MET A 207 -23.20 -34.68 31.44
N GLY A 208 -22.40 -35.03 30.43
CA GLY A 208 -22.37 -36.39 29.87
C GLY A 208 -21.58 -37.43 30.66
N GLN A 209 -20.68 -37.01 31.57
CA GLN A 209 -19.74 -37.94 32.24
C GLN A 209 -20.22 -38.53 33.58
N GLY A 210 -21.50 -38.39 33.96
CA GLY A 210 -22.05 -39.08 35.13
C GLY A 210 -21.40 -38.70 36.48
N LYS A 211 -20.65 -37.61 36.54
CA LYS A 211 -20.15 -37.03 37.80
C LYS A 211 -21.28 -36.26 38.49
N ASP A 212 -21.28 -36.31 39.81
CA ASP A 212 -22.32 -35.84 40.71
C ASP A 212 -23.08 -34.60 40.19
N PRO A 213 -24.42 -34.64 40.12
CA PRO A 213 -25.24 -33.56 39.57
C PRO A 213 -25.01 -32.21 40.29
N LEU A 214 -24.50 -32.25 41.53
CA LEU A 214 -24.13 -31.06 42.29
C LEU A 214 -22.90 -30.34 41.73
N GLN A 215 -21.89 -31.07 41.24
CA GLN A 215 -20.69 -30.46 40.64
C GLN A 215 -21.01 -29.80 39.30
N ALA A 216 -21.91 -30.39 38.52
CA ALA A 216 -22.43 -29.78 37.30
C ALA A 216 -23.18 -28.46 37.59
N LEU A 217 -23.96 -28.42 38.68
CA LEU A 217 -24.67 -27.20 39.09
C LEU A 217 -23.72 -26.11 39.59
N ALA A 218 -22.69 -26.48 40.35
CA ALA A 218 -21.67 -25.55 40.86
C ALA A 218 -20.84 -24.93 39.72
N THR A 219 -20.43 -25.72 38.73
CA THR A 219 -19.71 -25.23 37.55
C THR A 219 -20.58 -24.30 36.70
N LEU A 220 -21.87 -24.60 36.55
CA LEU A 220 -22.83 -23.74 35.84
C LEU A 220 -23.08 -22.41 36.58
N GLN A 221 -23.12 -22.41 37.92
CA GLN A 221 -23.20 -21.19 38.72
C GLN A 221 -21.93 -20.33 38.63
N LEU A 222 -20.74 -20.92 38.71
CA LEU A 222 -19.46 -20.23 38.48
C LEU A 222 -19.38 -19.62 37.07
N LEU A 223 -19.84 -20.35 36.06
CA LEU A 223 -19.95 -19.87 34.69
C LEU A 223 -20.94 -18.69 34.55
N LYS A 224 -22.10 -18.76 35.22
CA LYS A 224 -23.06 -17.64 35.24
C LYS A 224 -22.49 -16.39 35.90
N LEU A 225 -21.72 -16.53 36.98
CA LEU A 225 -21.12 -15.38 37.66
C LEU A 225 -20.06 -14.69 36.78
N THR A 226 -19.19 -15.47 36.14
CA THR A 226 -18.16 -14.94 35.23
C THR A 226 -18.75 -14.33 33.95
N ALA A 227 -19.85 -14.88 33.42
CA ALA A 227 -20.57 -14.29 32.29
C ALA A 227 -21.32 -13.00 32.66
N LYS A 228 -21.89 -12.92 33.88
CA LYS A 228 -22.64 -11.74 34.35
C LYS A 228 -21.71 -10.56 34.63
N GLU A 229 -20.47 -10.79 35.05
CA GLU A 229 -19.43 -9.75 35.14
C GLU A 229 -19.05 -9.19 33.75
N ARG A 230 -19.00 -10.04 32.71
CA ARG A 230 -18.70 -9.61 31.33
C ARG A 230 -19.83 -8.79 30.69
N HIS A 231 -21.09 -9.01 31.08
CA HIS A 231 -22.24 -8.22 30.59
C HIS A 231 -22.50 -6.91 31.34
N LYS A 232 -21.96 -6.72 32.55
CA LYS A 232 -22.06 -5.45 33.29
C LYS A 232 -21.31 -4.29 32.62
N GLY A 233 -20.35 -4.56 31.73
CA GLY A 233 -19.61 -3.53 30.99
C GLY A 233 -20.31 -2.90 29.77
N LYS A 234 -21.49 -3.40 29.35
CA LYS A 234 -22.16 -2.94 28.10
C LYS A 234 -23.59 -2.44 28.23
N LYS A 235 -24.17 -2.40 29.42
CA LYS A 235 -25.51 -1.84 29.68
C LYS A 235 -25.40 -0.52 30.47
N GLY A 236 -24.85 0.52 29.84
CA GLY A 236 -25.07 1.90 30.27
C GLY A 236 -26.35 2.40 29.60
N SER A 237 -27.48 2.36 30.31
CA SER A 237 -27.96 3.41 31.23
C SER A 237 -28.78 4.47 30.48
N ASN A 238 -30.03 4.10 30.21
CA ASN A 238 -31.15 5.01 30.18
C ASN A 238 -32.02 4.63 31.40
N ARG A 239 -31.80 5.28 32.55
CA ARG A 239 -32.85 5.53 33.55
C ARG A 239 -32.34 6.50 34.62
N SER A 240 -33.22 7.47 34.85
CA SER A 240 -33.22 8.63 35.72
C SER A 240 -33.24 8.30 37.22
N LEU A 241 -32.67 9.23 38.03
CA LEU A 241 -33.00 9.66 39.42
C LEU A 241 -33.12 8.53 40.48
N SER A 242 -32.53 8.55 41.69
CA SER A 242 -32.28 9.62 42.65
C SER A 242 -31.31 9.16 43.78
N SER A 243 -30.70 10.15 44.44
CA SER A 243 -30.29 10.24 45.87
C SER A 243 -29.32 9.23 46.56
N SER A 244 -28.53 9.84 47.45
CA SER A 244 -27.77 9.37 48.62
C SER A 244 -26.41 8.66 48.42
N SER A 245 -25.37 9.42 48.75
CA SER A 245 -24.19 9.10 49.56
C SER A 245 -23.75 7.63 49.68
N SER A 246 -22.54 7.33 49.19
CA SER A 246 -21.37 7.05 50.05
C SER A 246 -20.18 6.57 49.23
N THR A 247 -19.02 7.07 49.66
CA THR A 247 -17.63 6.62 49.47
C THR A 247 -17.39 5.16 49.06
N ALA A 248 -16.54 4.95 48.06
CA ALA A 248 -15.20 4.32 48.16
C ALA A 248 -14.75 3.72 46.82
N SER A 249 -13.44 3.87 46.57
CA SER A 249 -12.54 3.02 45.77
C SER A 249 -13.01 2.46 44.41
N SER A 250 -12.33 2.86 43.32
CA SER A 250 -11.60 1.91 42.46
C SER A 250 -11.11 2.55 41.15
N SER A 251 -9.88 2.14 40.80
CA SER A 251 -9.47 1.73 39.46
C SER A 251 -9.66 2.74 38.31
N SER A 252 -8.58 3.46 38.05
CA SER A 252 -8.33 4.23 36.83
C SER A 252 -8.29 3.32 35.60
N SER A 253 -9.48 2.99 35.09
CA SER A 253 -9.64 2.54 33.71
C SER A 253 -9.90 3.77 32.84
N GLU A 254 -8.96 4.05 31.92
CA GLU A 254 -8.97 5.16 30.95
C GLU A 254 -10.11 5.01 29.92
N GLY A 255 -11.35 5.05 30.39
CA GLY A 255 -12.49 5.34 29.55
C GLY A 255 -12.48 6.83 29.25
N ASN A 256 -11.88 7.23 28.12
CA ASN A 256 -11.81 8.60 27.61
C ASN A 256 -13.19 9.17 27.20
N ARG A 257 -14.17 9.13 28.11
CA ARG A 257 -15.39 9.94 28.09
C ARG A 257 -15.12 11.18 28.93
N ARG A 258 -14.20 12.03 28.47
CA ARG A 258 -14.04 13.38 29.04
C ARG A 258 -15.40 14.05 28.99
N ARG A 259 -16.00 14.22 30.18
CA ARG A 259 -17.23 14.97 30.40
C ARG A 259 -17.08 16.27 29.60
N ARG A 260 -18.04 16.57 28.72
CA ARG A 260 -18.11 17.89 28.08
C ARG A 260 -18.20 18.87 29.23
N ASP A 261 -17.18 19.69 29.48
CA ASP A 261 -17.31 20.82 30.40
C ASP A 261 -18.52 21.65 29.97
N PRO A 262 -19.63 21.60 30.72
CA PRO A 262 -20.82 22.35 30.36
C PRO A 262 -20.63 23.85 30.62
N SER A 263 -19.53 24.24 31.28
CA SER A 263 -19.21 25.60 31.67
C SER A 263 -18.71 26.49 30.53
N LEU A 264 -18.17 25.91 29.44
CA LEU A 264 -17.68 26.70 28.31
C LEU A 264 -18.84 27.04 27.37
N LYS A 265 -19.32 28.29 27.42
CA LYS A 265 -20.32 28.87 26.49
C LYS A 265 -19.64 29.69 25.38
N GLY A 266 -20.32 29.87 24.26
CA GLY A 266 -19.90 30.76 23.17
C GLY A 266 -18.60 30.36 22.44
N ALA A 267 -17.78 31.37 22.11
CA ALA A 267 -16.56 31.22 21.33
C ALA A 267 -15.54 30.23 21.94
N ALA A 268 -15.44 30.20 23.28
CA ALA A 268 -14.56 29.28 23.98
C ALA A 268 -14.92 27.80 23.71
N ARG A 269 -16.22 27.50 23.56
CA ARG A 269 -16.71 26.16 23.20
C ARG A 269 -16.34 25.80 21.75
N ALA A 270 -16.45 26.75 20.83
CA ALA A 270 -16.09 26.55 19.43
C ALA A 270 -14.59 26.25 19.28
N ILE A 271 -13.73 27.04 19.93
CA ILE A 271 -12.27 26.81 19.96
C ILE A 271 -11.95 25.46 20.60
N GLY A 272 -12.60 25.14 21.72
CA GLY A 272 -12.45 23.83 22.37
C GLY A 272 -12.82 22.66 21.45
N ASN A 273 -13.92 22.78 20.71
CA ASN A 273 -14.36 21.78 19.74
C ASN A 273 -13.38 21.67 18.56
N TYR A 274 -12.86 22.78 18.03
CA TYR A 274 -11.86 22.79 16.96
C TYR A 274 -10.57 22.07 17.40
N ARG A 275 -10.05 22.39 18.60
CA ARG A 275 -8.87 21.71 19.16
C ARG A 275 -9.12 20.21 19.36
N ARG A 276 -10.31 19.83 19.84
CA ARG A 276 -10.73 18.42 20.00
C ARG A 276 -10.82 17.71 18.66
N LEU A 277 -11.34 18.37 17.62
CA LEU A 277 -11.39 17.83 16.27
C LEU A 277 -9.99 17.54 15.74
N GLY A 278 -9.04 18.47 15.91
CA GLY A 278 -7.63 18.26 15.55
C GLY A 278 -7.01 17.06 16.26
N LYS A 279 -7.22 16.94 17.57
CA LYS A 279 -6.75 15.78 18.36
C LYS A 279 -7.40 14.47 17.88
N SER A 280 -8.70 14.48 17.57
CA SER A 280 -9.41 13.33 17.04
C SER A 280 -8.89 12.89 15.67
N MET A 281 -8.56 13.84 14.79
CA MET A 281 -8.00 13.54 13.46
C MET A 281 -6.63 12.87 13.58
N LYS A 282 -5.77 13.37 14.48
CA LYS A 282 -4.46 12.77 14.76
C LYS A 282 -4.57 11.37 15.36
N ALA A 283 -5.50 11.16 16.30
CA ALA A 283 -5.71 9.86 16.95
C ALA A 283 -6.31 8.81 16.01
N HIS A 284 -7.21 9.21 15.11
CA HIS A 284 -7.99 8.29 14.27
C HIS A 284 -8.09 8.75 12.80
N PRO A 285 -6.97 8.90 12.08
CA PRO A 285 -6.95 9.47 10.73
C PRO A 285 -7.80 8.68 9.73
N LEU A 286 -7.75 7.35 9.80
CA LEU A 286 -8.52 6.46 8.93
C LEU A 286 -10.04 6.66 9.06
N ARG A 287 -10.54 7.07 10.22
CA ARG A 287 -11.98 7.33 10.40
C ARG A 287 -12.43 8.55 9.61
N HIS A 288 -11.58 9.56 9.52
CA HIS A 288 -11.86 10.78 8.77
C HIS A 288 -11.75 10.55 7.27
N ILE A 289 -10.76 9.77 6.83
CA ILE A 289 -10.64 9.34 5.43
C ILE A 289 -11.89 8.55 5.00
N LYS A 290 -12.34 7.57 5.81
CA LYS A 290 -13.58 6.82 5.53
C LYS A 290 -14.81 7.70 5.45
N ARG A 291 -14.94 8.66 6.37
CA ARG A 291 -16.06 9.61 6.37
C ARG A 291 -16.05 10.45 5.10
N TYR A 292 -14.87 10.95 4.71
CA TYR A 292 -14.72 11.73 3.49
C TYR A 292 -15.15 10.93 2.25
N ILE A 293 -14.69 9.67 2.13
CA ILE A 293 -15.06 8.82 1.00
C ILE A 293 -16.56 8.54 0.97
N LYS A 294 -17.17 8.26 2.13
CA LYS A 294 -18.63 8.06 2.23
C LYS A 294 -19.40 9.30 1.78
N ASN A 295 -18.95 10.50 2.17
CA ASN A 295 -19.57 11.74 1.70
C ASN A 295 -19.41 11.90 0.19
N VAL A 296 -18.25 11.56 -0.38
CA VAL A 296 -18.02 11.59 -1.83
C VAL A 296 -18.94 10.60 -2.56
N GLU A 297 -19.16 9.41 -2.01
CA GLU A 297 -20.10 8.41 -2.55
C GLU A 297 -21.55 8.92 -2.53
N GLU A 298 -21.98 9.51 -1.40
CA GLU A 298 -23.28 10.15 -1.23
C GLU A 298 -23.46 11.31 -2.23
N ASP A 299 -22.42 12.13 -2.42
CA ASP A 299 -22.45 13.24 -3.36
C ASP A 299 -22.46 12.77 -4.82
N LEU A 300 -21.72 11.71 -5.17
CA LEU A 300 -21.77 11.18 -6.53
C LEU A 300 -23.06 10.39 -6.82
N GLY A 301 -23.82 10.02 -5.78
CA GLY A 301 -24.99 9.16 -5.92
C GLY A 301 -24.62 7.77 -6.44
N VAL A 302 -23.40 7.32 -6.14
CA VAL A 302 -22.84 6.08 -6.66
C VAL A 302 -23.04 4.97 -5.63
N ASP A 303 -23.72 3.92 -6.06
CA ASP A 303 -23.87 2.70 -5.27
C ASP A 303 -22.56 1.92 -5.17
N ALA A 304 -22.47 1.02 -4.19
CA ALA A 304 -21.26 0.25 -3.91
C ALA A 304 -20.75 -0.59 -5.10
N ASP A 305 -21.64 -0.92 -6.04
CA ASP A 305 -21.34 -1.77 -7.19
C ASP A 305 -20.81 -0.97 -8.40
N GLN A 306 -21.03 0.35 -8.45
CA GLN A 306 -20.61 1.16 -9.59
C GLN A 306 -19.19 1.74 -9.42
N PRO A 307 -18.31 1.58 -10.41
CA PRO A 307 -16.95 2.11 -10.33
C PRO A 307 -16.93 3.64 -10.53
N TYR A 308 -16.40 4.36 -9.54
CA TYR A 308 -16.16 5.81 -9.62
C TYR A 308 -14.68 6.18 -9.37
N ARG A 309 -14.21 7.38 -9.71
CA ARG A 309 -12.89 7.86 -9.24
C ARG A 309 -13.07 8.95 -8.21
N LEU A 310 -12.14 9.07 -7.25
CA LEU A 310 -12.19 10.19 -6.28
C LEU A 310 -12.06 11.55 -6.98
N THR A 311 -11.42 11.56 -8.15
CA THR A 311 -11.30 12.73 -9.02
C THR A 311 -12.64 13.24 -9.58
N ASP A 312 -13.65 12.37 -9.69
CA ASP A 312 -14.93 12.71 -10.33
C ASP A 312 -15.77 13.65 -9.46
N HIS A 313 -15.60 13.57 -8.13
CA HIS A 313 -16.24 14.45 -7.17
C HIS A 313 -15.93 15.94 -7.43
N GLY A 314 -14.72 16.22 -7.94
CA GLY A 314 -14.32 17.57 -8.31
C GLY A 314 -15.17 18.19 -9.42
N ARG A 315 -15.87 17.38 -10.23
CA ARG A 315 -16.76 17.89 -11.29
C ARG A 315 -18.11 18.40 -10.74
N LYS A 316 -18.56 17.88 -9.59
CA LYS A 316 -19.82 18.28 -8.95
C LYS A 316 -19.69 19.60 -8.17
N ILE A 317 -18.48 19.94 -7.73
CA ILE A 317 -18.21 21.16 -6.95
C ILE A 317 -18.20 22.39 -7.89
N ASN A 318 -18.94 23.43 -7.51
CA ASN A 318 -18.93 24.72 -8.20
C ASN A 318 -17.68 25.54 -7.80
N TRP A 319 -16.61 25.44 -8.58
CA TRP A 319 -15.34 26.16 -8.32
C TRP A 319 -15.34 27.66 -8.64
N GLY A 320 -16.38 28.16 -9.33
CA GLY A 320 -16.46 29.55 -9.77
C GLY A 320 -15.22 29.97 -10.59
N LYS A 321 -14.58 31.07 -10.17
CA LYS A 321 -13.37 31.62 -10.80
C LYS A 321 -12.08 30.87 -10.41
N GLN A 322 -12.11 29.98 -9.41
CA GLN A 322 -10.92 29.35 -8.83
C GLN A 322 -10.52 28.08 -9.58
N LYS A 323 -10.19 28.22 -10.87
CA LYS A 323 -9.79 27.11 -11.74
C LYS A 323 -8.49 26.41 -11.31
N GLY A 324 -7.54 27.17 -10.76
CA GLY A 324 -6.32 26.59 -10.18
C GLY A 324 -6.61 25.67 -8.99
N LEU A 325 -7.60 26.03 -8.15
CA LEU A 325 -7.98 25.21 -6.99
C LEU A 325 -8.69 23.92 -7.41
N GLN A 326 -9.45 23.94 -8.50
CA GLN A 326 -10.04 22.74 -9.09
C GLN A 326 -8.95 21.74 -9.53
N ARG A 327 -7.89 22.24 -10.16
CA ARG A 327 -6.73 21.45 -10.58
C ARG A 327 -5.97 20.86 -9.40
N THR A 328 -5.72 21.64 -8.35
CA THR A 328 -5.06 21.13 -7.14
C THR A 328 -5.91 20.08 -6.41
N TYR A 329 -7.23 20.30 -6.34
CA TYR A 329 -8.14 19.30 -5.81
C TYR A 329 -8.08 17.99 -6.60
N TYR A 330 -8.06 18.06 -7.93
CA TYR A 330 -7.93 16.90 -8.80
C TYR A 330 -6.62 16.13 -8.54
N MET A 331 -5.50 16.85 -8.43
CA MET A 331 -4.18 16.28 -8.08
C MET A 331 -4.22 15.55 -6.73
N LEU A 332 -4.80 16.17 -5.70
CA LEU A 332 -4.93 15.56 -4.36
C LEU A 332 -5.84 14.33 -4.36
N GLY A 333 -6.93 14.37 -5.15
CA GLY A 333 -7.82 13.22 -5.33
C GLY A 333 -7.10 12.04 -5.96
N ALA A 334 -6.29 12.27 -7.00
CA ALA A 334 -5.48 11.24 -7.65
C ALA A 334 -4.44 10.62 -6.70
N ILE A 335 -3.77 11.45 -5.89
CA ILE A 335 -2.81 10.98 -4.86
C ILE A 335 -3.53 10.12 -3.82
N LEU A 336 -4.68 10.57 -3.30
CA LEU A 336 -5.45 9.81 -2.33
C LEU A 336 -5.90 8.46 -2.91
N ASP A 337 -6.31 8.42 -4.17
CA ASP A 337 -6.67 7.18 -4.89
C ASP A 337 -5.50 6.19 -4.92
N LEU A 338 -4.26 6.65 -5.17
CA LEU A 338 -3.07 5.79 -5.17
C LEU A 338 -2.74 5.26 -3.77
N ILE A 339 -2.88 6.11 -2.74
CA ILE A 339 -2.66 5.73 -1.33
C ILE A 339 -3.67 4.67 -0.90
N LEU A 340 -4.95 4.85 -1.22
CA LEU A 340 -6.01 3.89 -0.85
C LEU A 340 -5.87 2.54 -1.55
N LYS A 341 -5.24 2.53 -2.73
CA LYS A 341 -4.86 1.31 -3.48
C LYS A 341 -3.58 0.65 -2.95
N GLY A 342 -2.87 1.27 -2.00
CA GLY A 342 -1.62 0.76 -1.42
C GLY A 342 -0.39 0.97 -2.29
N LYS A 343 -0.47 1.79 -3.34
CA LYS A 343 0.67 2.07 -4.25
C LYS A 343 1.46 3.29 -3.77
N TYR A 344 2.13 3.16 -2.62
CA TYR A 344 2.75 4.28 -1.91
C TYR A 344 3.89 4.94 -2.70
N GLU A 345 4.72 4.17 -3.40
CA GLU A 345 5.82 4.71 -4.22
C GLU A 345 5.31 5.59 -5.35
N ARG A 346 4.29 5.11 -6.08
CA ARG A 346 3.63 5.88 -7.14
C ARG A 346 2.94 7.12 -6.58
N ALA A 347 2.33 7.02 -5.40
CA ALA A 347 1.75 8.18 -4.73
C ALA A 347 2.83 9.21 -4.37
N GLY A 348 3.99 8.78 -3.87
CA GLY A 348 5.13 9.64 -3.57
C GLY A 348 5.66 10.35 -4.81
N LEU A 349 5.86 9.63 -5.91
CA LEU A 349 6.24 10.22 -7.21
C LEU A 349 5.21 11.26 -7.68
N GLN A 350 3.92 10.91 -7.61
CA GLN A 350 2.85 11.82 -8.00
C GLN A 350 2.84 13.09 -7.13
N VAL A 351 3.08 12.98 -5.82
CA VAL A 351 3.22 14.15 -4.92
C VAL A 351 4.33 15.07 -5.42
N VAL A 352 5.52 14.54 -5.73
CA VAL A 352 6.64 15.35 -6.23
C VAL A 352 6.30 16.02 -7.55
N GLN A 353 5.67 15.31 -8.49
CA GLN A 353 5.21 15.88 -9.77
C GLN A 353 4.19 17.00 -9.56
N CYS A 354 3.21 16.80 -8.69
CA CYS A 354 2.21 17.81 -8.36
C CYS A 354 2.84 19.04 -7.68
N LEU A 355 3.83 18.86 -6.79
CA LEU A 355 4.55 19.97 -6.17
C LEU A 355 5.34 20.77 -7.21
N ARG A 356 6.03 20.10 -8.14
CA ARG A 356 6.73 20.76 -9.26
C ARG A 356 5.76 21.54 -10.14
N ALA A 357 4.60 20.96 -10.45
CA ALA A 357 3.55 21.63 -11.21
C ALA A 357 3.02 22.89 -10.49
N VAL A 358 2.73 22.80 -9.18
CA VAL A 358 2.28 23.96 -8.39
C VAL A 358 3.35 25.05 -8.38
N HIS A 359 4.62 24.70 -8.20
CA HIS A 359 5.73 25.65 -8.24
C HIS A 359 5.84 26.32 -9.62
N GLN A 360 5.77 25.54 -10.71
CA GLN A 360 5.82 26.08 -12.06
C GLN A 360 4.63 27.01 -12.35
N ALA A 361 3.44 26.67 -11.87
CA ALA A 361 2.26 27.52 -12.00
C ALA A 361 2.44 28.85 -11.25
N ALA A 362 3.11 28.85 -10.09
CA ALA A 362 3.43 30.07 -9.36
C ALA A 362 4.43 30.96 -10.12
N ILE A 363 5.48 30.36 -10.71
CA ILE A 363 6.45 31.06 -11.57
C ILE A 363 5.74 31.69 -12.79
N ASN A 364 4.82 30.94 -13.40
CA ASN A 364 4.06 31.38 -14.57
C ASN A 364 2.86 32.28 -14.23
N GLN A 365 2.87 32.95 -13.06
CA GLN A 365 1.84 33.90 -12.62
C GLN A 365 0.41 33.31 -12.64
N GLY A 366 0.29 32.02 -12.32
CA GLY A 366 -0.98 31.29 -12.28
C GLY A 366 -1.38 30.61 -13.59
N SER A 367 -0.56 30.67 -14.65
CA SER A 367 -0.78 29.86 -15.85
C SER A 367 -0.46 28.39 -15.60
N TRP A 368 -1.41 27.51 -15.95
CA TRP A 368 -1.32 26.07 -15.72
C TRP A 368 -0.98 25.28 -16.98
N ASP A 369 -0.91 25.90 -18.16
CA ASP A 369 -0.84 25.15 -19.43
C ASP A 369 0.43 24.31 -19.54
N VAL A 370 1.58 24.89 -19.19
CA VAL A 370 2.87 24.17 -19.13
C VAL A 370 3.01 23.39 -17.83
N ALA A 371 2.59 23.98 -16.71
CA ALA A 371 2.73 23.39 -15.39
C ALA A 371 1.98 22.05 -15.27
N TRP A 372 0.82 21.93 -15.92
CA TRP A 372 -0.01 20.73 -15.86
C TRP A 372 0.64 19.54 -16.58
N LEU A 373 1.40 19.77 -17.64
CA LEU A 373 2.12 18.71 -18.38
C LEU A 373 3.07 17.93 -17.46
N LEU A 374 3.63 18.57 -16.43
CA LEU A 374 4.51 17.93 -15.46
C LEU A 374 3.81 16.88 -14.59
N THR A 375 2.48 16.95 -14.46
CA THR A 375 1.72 16.05 -13.60
C THR A 375 1.47 14.67 -14.22
N ASN A 376 1.55 14.57 -15.56
CA ASN A 376 1.13 13.39 -16.33
C ASN A 376 -0.31 12.93 -16.03
N LEU A 377 -1.18 13.84 -15.57
CA LEU A 377 -2.59 13.58 -15.32
C LEU A 377 -3.47 14.24 -16.40
N PRO A 378 -4.65 13.69 -16.70
CA PRO A 378 -5.59 14.37 -17.60
C PRO A 378 -6.14 15.64 -16.94
N ASP A 379 -6.10 16.77 -17.65
CA ASP A 379 -6.57 18.06 -17.10
C ASP A 379 -8.09 18.05 -16.95
N PRO A 380 -8.64 18.28 -15.73
CA PRO A 380 -10.10 18.38 -15.55
C PRO A 380 -10.73 19.57 -16.29
N LEU A 381 -9.91 20.54 -16.71
CA LEU A 381 -10.35 21.73 -17.44
C LEU A 381 -10.00 21.69 -18.93
N ALA A 382 -9.29 20.66 -19.40
CA ALA A 382 -9.07 20.49 -20.82
C ALA A 382 -10.43 20.34 -21.49
N ARG A 383 -10.76 21.33 -22.32
CA ARG A 383 -11.86 21.17 -23.26
C ARG A 383 -11.46 20.08 -24.24
N ARG A 384 -12.43 19.26 -24.61
CA ARG A 384 -12.28 18.32 -25.72
C ARG A 384 -11.78 19.15 -26.91
N ARG A 385 -10.54 18.95 -27.34
CA ARG A 385 -9.89 19.76 -28.39
C ARG A 385 -10.67 19.67 -29.70
N PHE A 386 -11.34 18.55 -29.89
CA PHE A 386 -11.99 18.14 -31.12
C PHE A 386 -13.39 17.59 -30.82
N GLY A 387 -14.41 18.09 -31.51
CA GLY A 387 -15.78 17.56 -31.40
C GLY A 387 -15.97 16.19 -32.07
N GLY A 388 -15.11 15.87 -33.03
CA GLY A 388 -15.14 14.63 -33.82
C GLY A 388 -14.08 13.61 -33.42
N GLU A 389 -13.93 12.60 -34.27
CA GLU A 389 -12.82 11.65 -34.26
C GLU A 389 -11.56 12.31 -34.83
N GLU A 390 -10.41 12.04 -34.21
CA GLU A 390 -9.14 12.70 -34.56
C GLU A 390 -8.72 12.36 -35.99
N GLU A 391 -8.91 11.10 -36.40
CA GLU A 391 -8.65 10.62 -37.77
C GLU A 391 -9.52 11.36 -38.81
N GLY A 392 -10.79 11.61 -38.48
CA GLY A 392 -11.69 12.38 -39.34
C GLY A 392 -11.23 13.82 -39.52
N LEU A 393 -10.75 14.46 -38.45
CA LEU A 393 -10.24 15.83 -38.53
C LEU A 393 -8.89 15.93 -39.22
N GLU A 394 -8.02 14.94 -39.07
CA GLU A 394 -6.77 14.86 -39.82
C GLU A 394 -7.04 14.72 -41.33
N THR A 395 -7.98 13.86 -41.70
CA THR A 395 -8.40 13.69 -43.10
C THR A 395 -9.03 14.97 -43.66
N ILE A 396 -9.90 15.64 -42.90
CA ILE A 396 -10.51 16.91 -43.32
C ILE A 396 -9.44 18.01 -43.43
N ALA A 397 -8.50 18.09 -42.49
CA ALA A 397 -7.41 19.06 -42.53
C ALA A 397 -6.51 18.84 -43.74
N ALA A 398 -6.18 17.58 -44.06
CA ALA A 398 -5.43 17.21 -45.25
C ALA A 398 -6.20 17.58 -46.53
N TYR A 399 -7.51 17.31 -46.58
CA TYR A 399 -8.36 17.69 -47.70
C TYR A 399 -8.38 19.22 -47.90
N VAL A 400 -8.67 20.00 -46.85
CA VAL A 400 -8.69 21.49 -46.92
C VAL A 400 -7.34 22.03 -47.39
N LYS A 401 -6.23 21.48 -46.88
CA LYS A 401 -4.89 21.85 -47.32
C LYS A 401 -4.68 21.57 -48.81
N SER A 402 -5.11 20.40 -49.30
CA SER A 402 -4.99 20.04 -50.71
C SER A 402 -5.84 20.95 -51.62
N VAL A 403 -7.04 21.35 -51.18
CA VAL A 403 -7.89 22.30 -51.92
C VAL A 403 -7.23 23.68 -52.00
N GLN A 404 -6.67 24.19 -50.89
CA GLN A 404 -5.96 25.47 -50.89
C GLN A 404 -4.72 25.46 -51.79
N GLU A 405 -3.99 24.34 -51.82
CA GLU A 405 -2.82 24.16 -52.69
C GLU A 405 -3.22 24.11 -54.18
N LEU A 406 -4.32 23.43 -54.51
CA LEU A 406 -4.89 23.42 -55.87
C LEU A 406 -5.38 24.81 -56.30
N GLU A 407 -6.07 25.55 -55.42
CA GLU A 407 -6.51 26.91 -55.69
C GLU A 407 -5.33 27.85 -55.92
N LYS A 408 -4.29 27.75 -55.09
CA LYS A 408 -3.05 28.53 -55.25
C LYS A 408 -2.38 28.20 -56.59
N ARG A 409 -2.20 26.92 -56.91
CA ARG A 409 -1.63 26.48 -58.18
C ARG A 409 -2.46 26.93 -59.38
N THR A 410 -3.79 26.95 -59.26
CA THR A 410 -4.69 27.43 -60.31
C THR A 410 -4.60 28.95 -60.50
N ARG A 411 -4.43 29.71 -59.41
CA ARG A 411 -4.14 31.16 -59.51
C ARG A 411 -2.80 31.42 -60.16
N ASP A 412 -1.76 30.69 -59.76
CA ASP A 412 -0.42 30.82 -60.35
C ASP A 412 -0.45 30.48 -61.85
N PHE A 413 -1.20 29.44 -62.25
CA PHE A 413 -1.37 29.06 -63.65
C PHE A 413 -2.17 30.08 -64.47
N ARG A 414 -3.16 30.76 -63.87
CA ARG A 414 -3.87 31.88 -64.52
C ARG A 414 -2.97 33.12 -64.61
N GLY A 415 -2.18 33.41 -63.59
CA GLY A 415 -1.24 34.54 -63.58
C GLY A 415 -0.13 34.42 -64.63
N LEU A 416 0.30 33.19 -64.99
CA LEU A 416 1.29 32.99 -66.06
C LEU A 416 0.75 33.18 -67.48
N ARG A 417 -0.58 33.23 -67.67
CA ARG A 417 -1.19 33.31 -69.01
C ARG A 417 -1.53 34.74 -69.45
N ASP A 418 -1.49 35.69 -68.52
CA ASP A 418 -1.77 37.12 -68.76
C ASP A 418 -0.51 38.01 -68.68
N THR A 419 0.70 37.46 -68.89
CA THR A 419 1.85 38.28 -69.32
C THR A 419 1.89 38.32 -70.84
N PRO A 420 1.28 39.32 -71.51
CA PRO A 420 1.69 39.67 -72.85
C PRO A 420 3.13 40.14 -72.76
N GLY A 421 3.99 39.63 -73.64
CA GLY A 421 5.35 40.11 -73.75
C GLY A 421 5.35 41.61 -73.99
N ASP A 422 6.04 42.34 -73.12
CA ASP A 422 6.57 43.65 -73.45
C ASP A 422 8.02 43.69 -72.96
N ASN A 423 8.92 43.56 -73.93
CA ASN A 423 10.30 43.98 -73.80
C ASN A 423 10.27 45.48 -73.56
N ASN A 424 10.91 45.97 -72.50
CA ASN A 424 11.78 47.14 -72.57
C ASN A 424 12.46 47.38 -71.21
N ASP A 425 13.79 47.31 -71.30
CA ASP A 425 14.78 48.24 -70.77
C ASP A 425 14.76 48.66 -69.29
N GLU A 426 15.90 48.32 -68.65
CA GLU A 426 16.74 49.23 -67.88
C GLU A 426 16.11 50.58 -67.51
N HIS A 427 15.74 50.74 -66.23
CA HIS A 427 16.36 51.73 -65.33
C HIS A 427 15.66 51.77 -63.96
N ASP A 428 16.48 52.10 -62.97
CA ASP A 428 16.17 52.82 -61.73
C ASP A 428 15.77 52.05 -60.45
N GLU A 429 16.74 52.17 -59.53
CA GLU A 429 16.67 52.29 -58.09
C GLU A 429 15.41 52.96 -57.51
N GLU A 430 15.25 52.73 -56.19
CA GLU A 430 14.51 53.56 -55.23
C GLU A 430 12.97 53.62 -55.34
N ALA A 431 12.30 52.90 -54.42
CA ALA A 431 11.55 53.55 -53.34
C ALA A 431 10.84 52.52 -52.44
N LYS A 432 11.27 52.45 -51.18
CA LYS A 432 10.43 51.94 -50.08
C LYS A 432 9.34 52.98 -49.77
N PRO A 433 8.08 52.57 -49.53
CA PRO A 433 7.20 53.34 -48.66
C PRO A 433 7.07 52.70 -47.25
N PRO A 434 6.79 53.52 -46.23
CA PRO A 434 7.23 53.28 -44.85
C PRO A 434 6.27 52.48 -43.97
N LYS A 435 6.87 51.92 -42.90
CA LYS A 435 6.23 51.40 -41.68
C LYS A 435 5.07 52.29 -41.21
N GLY A 436 3.84 51.78 -41.34
CA GLY A 436 2.66 52.31 -40.68
C GLY A 436 2.76 52.15 -39.17
N ARG A 437 3.06 53.26 -38.49
CA ARG A 437 3.09 53.45 -37.03
C ARG A 437 1.64 53.63 -36.55
N GLY A 438 0.93 52.53 -36.30
CA GLY A 438 -0.41 52.55 -35.69
C GLY A 438 -0.31 52.81 -34.18
N ARG A 439 -0.26 54.10 -33.81
CA ARG A 439 -0.36 54.62 -32.45
C ARG A 439 -1.84 54.97 -32.19
N GLY A 440 -2.50 54.30 -31.26
CA GLY A 440 -3.74 54.74 -30.61
C GLY A 440 -3.75 54.13 -29.20
N GLN A 441 -3.50 54.90 -28.12
CA GLN A 441 -4.50 55.73 -27.42
C GLN A 441 -5.84 54.95 -27.34
N GLY A 442 -6.28 54.40 -26.22
CA GLY A 442 -6.21 54.89 -24.84
C GLY A 442 -7.63 55.27 -24.42
N GLN A 443 -8.12 54.72 -23.32
CA GLN A 443 -9.20 55.24 -22.45
C GLN A 443 -9.34 54.21 -21.32
N LYS A 444 -8.73 54.49 -20.15
CA LYS A 444 -9.31 55.15 -18.97
C LYS A 444 -10.32 54.28 -18.26
#